data_AF-T0RLA0-F1
#
_entry.id   AF-T0RLA0-F1
#
_cell.length_a   1.000
_cell.length_b   1.000
_cell.length_c   1.000
_cell.angle_alpha   90.00
_cell.angle_beta   90.00
_cell.angle_gamma   90.00
#
_symmetry.space_group_name_H-M   'P 1'
#
loop_
_entity.id
_entity.type
_entity.pdbx_description
1 polymer ?
#
loop_
_entity_poly.entity_id
_entity_poly.type
_entity_poly.pdbx_seq_one_letter_code
_entity_poly.pdbx_strand_id
1 'polypeptide(L)'
;MKQFNDDDLEFLISAIEETDDVFVKLPVGRIRPEHDLAKDLGLDSLGKINLFYEISDRLETDDEEEETLDWKQVRDILSYIHENRND
;
A
#
# COMPACT_ATOMS: atom_id res chain seq x y z
N MET A 1 -6.08 5.32 17.25
CA MET A 1 -5.17 5.10 16.11
C MET A 1 -5.08 3.59 15.93
N LYS A 2 -5.43 3.04 14.76
CA LYS A 2 -5.24 1.60 14.49
C LYS A 2 -3.73 1.31 14.62
N GLN A 3 -3.41 0.21 15.30
CA GLN A 3 -2.03 -0.27 15.44
C GLN A 3 -1.86 -1.34 14.37
N PHE A 4 -1.04 -1.07 13.36
CA PHE A 4 -0.69 -2.05 12.33
C PHE A 4 0.42 -2.96 12.88
N ASN A 5 0.38 -4.24 12.52
CA ASN A 5 1.44 -5.18 12.89
C ASN A 5 2.59 -5.09 11.88
N ASP A 6 3.73 -5.70 12.21
CA ASP A 6 4.90 -5.71 11.32
C ASP A 6 4.60 -6.50 10.03
N ASP A 7 3.75 -7.52 10.10
CA ASP A 7 3.37 -8.37 8.96
C ASP A 7 2.66 -7.57 7.85
N ASP A 8 1.76 -6.64 8.19
CA ASP A 8 1.05 -5.79 7.21
C ASP A 8 2.04 -4.86 6.48
N LEU A 9 3.05 -4.38 7.20
CA LEU A 9 4.10 -3.55 6.63
C LEU A 9 5.03 -4.36 5.73
N GLU A 10 5.38 -5.59 6.14
CA GLU A 10 6.18 -6.51 5.32
C GLU A 10 5.44 -6.89 4.03
N PHE A 11 4.13 -7.15 4.11
CA PHE A 11 3.29 -7.40 2.95
C PHE A 11 3.32 -6.22 1.97
N LEU A 12 3.09 -5.00 2.49
CA LEU A 12 3.13 -3.79 1.66
C LEU A 12 4.50 -3.60 1.00
N ILE A 13 5.59 -3.84 1.74
CA ILE A 13 6.95 -3.73 1.20
C ILE A 13 7.16 -4.71 0.05
N SER A 14 6.77 -5.97 0.21
CA SER A 14 6.87 -6.98 -0.86
C SER A 14 6.02 -6.61 -2.07
N ALA A 15 4.79 -6.13 -1.87
CA ALA A 15 3.95 -5.67 -2.98
C ALA A 15 4.58 -4.50 -3.75
N ILE A 16 5.21 -3.54 -3.05
CA ILE A 16 5.94 -2.44 -3.69
C ILE A 16 7.14 -2.95 -4.50
N GLU A 17 7.90 -3.91 -3.97
CA GLU A 17 9.09 -4.45 -4.64
C GLU A 17 8.78 -5.28 -5.88
N GLU A 18 7.60 -5.91 -5.92
CA GLU A 18 7.16 -6.75 -7.04
C GLU A 18 6.32 -5.99 -8.08
N THR A 19 5.85 -4.78 -7.76
CA THR A 19 5.17 -3.92 -8.74
C THR A 19 6.20 -3.19 -9.60
N ASP A 20 6.49 -3.70 -10.79
CA ASP A 20 7.53 -3.18 -11.71
C ASP A 20 7.46 -1.66 -12.00
N ASP A 21 6.25 -1.10 -12.03
CA ASP A 21 6.00 0.32 -12.35
C ASP A 21 5.85 1.23 -11.12
N VAL A 22 6.16 0.73 -9.92
CA VAL A 22 6.10 1.51 -8.67
C VAL A 22 7.51 1.80 -8.15
N PHE A 23 7.88 3.08 -8.15
CA PHE A 23 9.15 3.55 -7.60
C PHE A 23 8.90 4.46 -6.40
N VAL A 24 9.30 3.99 -5.21
CA VAL A 24 9.23 4.79 -3.97
C VAL A 24 10.54 5.54 -3.71
N LYS A 25 10.43 6.79 -3.26
CA LYS A 25 11.59 7.66 -2.96
C LYS A 25 12.34 7.26 -1.69
N LEU A 26 11.65 6.59 -0.77
CA LEU A 26 12.22 6.16 0.50
C LEU A 26 12.69 4.71 0.39
N PRO A 27 13.82 4.34 1.02
CA PRO A 27 14.16 2.95 1.22
C PRO A 27 13.02 2.22 1.95
N VAL A 28 12.66 1.02 1.51
CA VAL A 28 11.51 0.27 2.02
C VAL A 28 11.53 0.09 3.55
N GLY A 29 12.70 -0.17 4.16
CA GLY A 29 12.85 -0.27 5.63
C GLY A 29 12.60 1.03 6.42
N ARG A 30 12.44 2.16 5.73
CA ARG A 30 12.09 3.46 6.32
C ARG A 30 10.64 3.85 6.10
N ILE A 31 9.84 3.06 5.40
CA ILE A 31 8.41 3.34 5.19
C ILE A 31 7.68 3.23 6.55
N ARG A 32 6.81 4.20 6.84
CA ARG A 32 6.07 4.32 8.10
C ARG A 32 4.62 4.74 7.82
N PRO A 33 3.64 4.35 8.67
CA PRO A 33 2.21 4.63 8.45
C PRO A 33 1.84 6.11 8.28
N GLU A 34 2.63 7.03 8.82
CA GLU A 34 2.44 8.48 8.74
C GLU A 34 2.98 9.14 7.46
N HIS A 35 3.71 8.41 6.62
CA HIS A 35 4.23 8.99 5.38
C HIS A 35 3.11 9.26 4.37
N ASP A 36 3.17 10.42 3.73
CA ASP A 36 2.31 10.84 2.64
C ASP A 36 2.72 10.11 1.35
N LEU A 37 1.76 9.47 0.68
CA LEU A 37 2.01 8.66 -0.51
C LEU A 37 2.64 9.50 -1.63
N ALA A 38 2.13 10.70 -1.89
CA ALA A 38 2.61 11.52 -3.00
C ALA A 38 3.87 12.31 -2.64
N LYS A 39 3.89 12.93 -1.45
CA LYS A 39 4.98 13.82 -1.05
C LYS A 39 6.22 13.05 -0.60
N ASP A 40 6.03 12.06 0.26
CA ASP A 40 7.15 11.35 0.89
C ASP A 40 7.57 10.15 0.04
N LEU A 41 6.62 9.36 -0.45
CA LEU A 41 6.91 8.17 -1.27
C LEU A 41 7.01 8.46 -2.76
N GLY A 42 6.37 9.52 -3.27
CA GLY A 42 6.33 9.78 -4.71
C GLY A 42 5.34 8.92 -5.48
N LEU A 43 4.43 8.24 -4.79
CA LEU A 43 3.39 7.40 -5.36
C LEU A 43 2.23 8.27 -5.88
N ASP A 44 2.18 8.44 -7.20
CA ASP A 44 1.12 9.17 -7.89
C ASP A 44 -0.14 8.30 -8.08
N SER A 45 -1.17 8.84 -8.74
CA SER A 45 -2.43 8.11 -8.94
C SER A 45 -2.26 6.81 -9.72
N LEU A 46 -1.39 6.78 -10.73
CA LEU A 46 -1.17 5.57 -11.53
C LEU A 46 -0.40 4.52 -10.71
N GLY A 47 0.62 4.95 -9.96
CA GLY A 47 1.35 4.07 -9.05
C GLY A 47 0.46 3.48 -7.96
N LYS A 48 -0.50 4.25 -7.43
CA LYS A 48 -1.49 3.73 -6.47
C LYS A 48 -2.37 2.65 -7.08
N ILE A 49 -2.85 2.86 -8.30
CA ILE A 49 -3.70 1.90 -9.01
C ILE A 49 -2.92 0.60 -9.30
N ASN A 50 -1.68 0.70 -9.79
CA ASN A 50 -0.84 -0.47 -10.04
C ASN A 50 -0.57 -1.25 -8.75
N LEU A 51 -0.22 -0.54 -7.67
CA LEU A 51 -0.01 -1.16 -6.35
C LEU A 51 -1.29 -1.77 -5.79
N PHE A 52 -2.45 -1.13 -6.01
CA PHE A 52 -3.74 -1.67 -5.60
C PHE A 52 -4.01 -3.00 -6.28
N TYR A 53 -3.89 -3.09 -7.61
CA TYR A 53 -4.12 -4.35 -8.31
C TYR A 53 -3.20 -5.47 -7.82
N GLU A 54 -1.93 -5.16 -7.54
CA GLU A 54 -0.99 -6.13 -6.97
C GLU A 54 -1.43 -6.61 -5.57
N ILE A 55 -1.85 -5.69 -4.70
CA ILE A 55 -2.33 -6.03 -3.35
C ILE A 55 -3.63 -6.83 -3.42
N SER A 56 -4.59 -6.39 -4.24
CA SER A 56 -5.91 -7.02 -4.38
C SER A 56 -5.81 -8.42 -4.98
N ASP A 57 -4.95 -8.65 -5.98
CA ASP A 57 -4.71 -9.98 -6.54
C ASP A 57 -4.14 -10.95 -5.49
N ARG A 58 -3.18 -10.50 -4.68
CA ARG A 58 -2.60 -11.29 -3.58
C ARG A 58 -3.58 -11.61 -2.45
N LEU A 59 -4.49 -10.68 -2.16
CA LEU A 59 -5.51 -10.84 -1.12
C LEU A 59 -6.79 -11.51 -1.64
N GLU A 60 -6.86 -11.81 -2.94
CA GLU A 60 -8.03 -12.34 -3.63
C GLU A 60 -9.30 -11.50 -3.38
N THR A 61 -9.17 -10.17 -3.40
CA THR A 61 -10.30 -9.25 -3.23
C THR A 61 -10.99 -8.95 -4.56
N ASP A 62 -12.30 -8.68 -4.51
CA ASP A 62 -13.12 -8.25 -5.66
C ASP A 62 -13.34 -6.73 -5.68
N ASP A 63 -12.53 -5.96 -4.94
CA ASP A 63 -12.66 -4.50 -4.85
C ASP A 63 -12.19 -3.80 -6.14
N GLU A 64 -12.67 -2.58 -6.35
CA GLU A 64 -12.32 -1.77 -7.53
C GLU A 64 -11.29 -0.68 -7.21
N GLU A 65 -10.57 -0.21 -8.23
CA GLU A 65 -9.50 0.80 -8.08
C GLU A 65 -9.97 2.15 -7.48
N GLU A 66 -11.28 2.38 -7.42
CA GLU A 66 -11.88 3.54 -6.75
C GLU A 66 -11.48 3.65 -5.28
N GLU A 67 -11.16 2.53 -4.61
CA GLU A 67 -10.61 2.51 -3.25
C GLU A 67 -9.34 3.36 -3.11
N THR A 68 -8.54 3.47 -4.17
CA THR A 68 -7.28 4.24 -4.17
C THR A 68 -7.49 5.75 -4.10
N LEU A 69 -8.70 6.24 -4.38
CA LEU A 69 -9.03 7.68 -4.34
C LEU A 69 -8.92 8.25 -2.93
N ASP A 70 -9.18 7.43 -1.92
CA ASP A 70 -9.12 7.82 -0.51
C ASP A 70 -7.72 7.65 0.10
N TRP A 71 -6.80 6.98 -0.59
CA TRP A 71 -5.44 6.75 -0.09
C TRP A 71 -4.58 8.02 -0.14
N LYS A 72 -4.15 8.50 1.03
CA LYS A 72 -3.31 9.69 1.19
C LYS A 72 -2.00 9.39 1.91
N GLN A 73 -2.02 8.49 2.88
CA GLN A 73 -0.88 8.06 3.68
C GLN A 73 -0.72 6.54 3.60
N VAL A 74 0.47 6.06 3.96
CA VAL A 74 0.77 4.61 4.04
C VAL A 74 -0.25 3.86 4.90
N ARG A 75 -0.72 4.45 5.99
CA ARG A 75 -1.77 3.86 6.85
C ARG A 75 -3.07 3.53 6.14
N ASP A 76 -3.40 4.21 5.05
CA ASP A 76 -4.64 3.97 4.33
C ASP A 76 -4.53 2.63 3.59
N ILE A 77 -3.37 2.39 2.95
CA ILE A 77 -3.03 1.10 2.33
C ILE A 77 -2.91 -0.01 3.38
N LEU A 78 -2.23 0.25 4.50
CA LEU A 78 -2.13 -0.71 5.58
C LEU A 78 -3.49 -1.05 6.19
N SER A 79 -4.43 -0.09 6.23
CA SER A 79 -5.80 -0.36 6.67
C SER A 79 -6.53 -1.29 5.71
N TYR A 80 -6.37 -1.06 4.40
CA TYR A 80 -6.93 -1.93 3.37
C TYR A 80 -6.38 -3.37 3.46
N ILE A 81 -5.06 -3.52 3.61
CA ILE A 81 -4.40 -4.83 3.79
C ILE A 81 -4.94 -5.50 5.05
N HIS A 82 -4.94 -4.79 6.18
CA HIS A 82 -5.36 -5.35 7.46
C HIS A 82 -6.83 -5.81 7.48
N GLU A 83 -7.71 -5.10 6.78
CA GLU A 83 -9.15 -5.45 6.73
C GLU A 83 -9.45 -6.64 5.83
N ASN A 84 -8.60 -6.90 4.83
CA ASN A 84 -8.80 -7.95 3.83
C ASN A 84 -7.91 -9.18 4.05
N ARG A 85 -6.90 -9.10 4.91
CA ARG A 85 -6.12 -10.27 5.32
C ARG A 85 -6.97 -11.19 6.18
N ASN A 86 -7.23 -12.39 5.66
CA ASN A 86 -7.76 -13.50 6.42
C ASN A 86 -6.61 -14.23 7.13
N ASP A 87 -6.16 -13.71 8.27
CA ASP A 87 -5.23 -14.45 9.16
C ASP A 87 -5.95 -15.60 9.91
#